data_AF-A0A3N5TT10-F1
#
_entry.id   AF-A0A3N5TT10-F1
#
_cell.length_a   1.000
_cell.length_b   1.000
_cell.length_c   1.000
_cell.angle_alpha   90.00
_cell.angle_beta   90.00
_cell.angle_gamma   90.00
#
_symmetry.space_group_name_H-M   'P 1'
#
loop_
_entity.id
_entity.type
_entity.pdbx_description
1 polymer ?
#
loop_
_entity_poly.entity_id
_entity_poly.type
_entity_poly.pdbx_seq_one_letter_code
_entity_poly.pdbx_strand_id
1 'polypeptide(L)'
;MATHENPYIDLKYRFAEGGARNQLRRTILQIMALLAESCGRRYGPDYSASWRDYVALQGGELAQLDERVFKFARFIARLTGVDGAVVTTEGLELVGFGGIIQGTMEMGTAVARALDLEGLQREIERVESVGTRHRSLYYLCNKLPEVLGIVVSQDAKTRLVNWQGGVVTCWDVIPIDFV
;
A
#
# COMPACT_ATOMS: atom_id res chain seq x y z
N MET A 1 -6.93 11.53 2.64
CA MET A 1 -7.12 12.93 2.20
C MET A 1 -5.91 13.39 1.37
N ALA A 2 -5.79 12.92 0.12
CA ALA A 2 -4.62 13.19 -0.77
C ALA A 2 -5.02 13.75 -2.15
N THR A 3 -6.25 14.24 -2.28
CA THR A 3 -6.83 14.74 -3.54
C THR A 3 -6.69 16.27 -3.70
N HIS A 4 -6.36 16.99 -2.63
CA HIS A 4 -6.01 18.41 -2.66
C HIS A 4 -4.49 18.59 -2.55
N GLU A 5 -3.98 19.75 -2.98
CA GLU A 5 -2.56 20.11 -2.82
C GLU A 5 -2.10 19.82 -1.39
N ASN A 6 -1.15 18.91 -1.26
CA ASN A 6 -0.57 18.52 0.01
C ASN A 6 0.82 19.16 0.11
N PRO A 7 1.08 20.01 1.11
CA PRO A 7 2.36 20.73 1.21
C PRO A 7 3.57 19.82 1.46
N TYR A 8 3.33 18.56 1.83
CA TYR A 8 4.38 17.58 2.13
C TYR A 8 4.76 16.68 0.97
N ILE A 9 3.98 16.67 -0.13
CA ILE A 9 4.32 15.89 -1.33
C ILE A 9 3.89 16.61 -2.61
N ASP A 10 4.88 16.94 -3.43
CA ASP A 10 4.66 17.53 -4.74
C ASP A 10 4.68 16.44 -5.82
N LEU A 11 3.66 16.41 -6.68
CA LEU A 11 3.48 15.36 -7.69
C LEU A 11 3.86 15.88 -9.07
N LYS A 12 4.95 15.35 -9.64
CA LYS A 12 5.40 15.67 -11.00
C LYS A 12 4.39 15.26 -12.06
N TYR A 13 3.79 14.08 -11.90
CA TYR A 13 2.79 13.56 -12.84
C TYR A 13 1.51 13.21 -12.09
N ARG A 14 0.43 13.93 -12.40
CA ARG A 14 -0.91 13.65 -11.89
C ARG A 14 -1.72 12.93 -12.95
N PHE A 15 -2.45 11.89 -12.55
CA PHE A 15 -3.44 11.30 -13.46
C PHE A 15 -4.56 12.30 -13.69
N ALA A 16 -5.33 12.19 -14.77
CA ALA A 16 -6.58 12.94 -14.91
C ALA A 16 -7.68 12.30 -14.06
N GLU A 17 -8.63 13.09 -13.56
CA GLU A 17 -9.80 12.53 -12.85
C GLU A 17 -10.64 11.66 -13.79
N GLY A 18 -11.18 10.55 -13.28
CA GLY A 18 -12.04 9.66 -14.07
C GLY A 18 -11.86 8.18 -13.76
N GLY A 19 -12.59 7.35 -14.51
CA GLY A 19 -12.73 5.92 -14.23
C GLY A 19 -11.43 5.10 -14.26
N ALA A 20 -10.40 5.56 -14.97
CA ALA A 20 -9.11 4.86 -15.06
C ALA A 20 -8.35 4.83 -13.72
N ARG A 21 -8.51 5.86 -12.87
CA ARG A 21 -7.87 5.89 -11.53
C ARG A 21 -8.38 4.81 -10.60
N ASN A 22 -9.64 4.36 -10.80
CA ASN A 22 -10.36 3.49 -9.87
C ASN A 22 -10.36 2.02 -10.31
N GLN A 23 -9.50 1.66 -11.27
CA GLN A 23 -9.51 0.34 -11.89
C GLN A 23 -9.23 -0.79 -10.90
N LEU A 24 -8.27 -0.62 -9.98
CA LEU A 24 -7.97 -1.62 -8.96
C LEU A 24 -9.14 -1.79 -7.98
N ARG A 25 -9.67 -0.68 -7.47
CA ARG A 25 -10.87 -0.67 -6.60
C ARG A 25 -12.04 -1.42 -7.24
N ARG A 26 -12.33 -1.12 -8.51
CA ARG A 26 -13.40 -1.80 -9.27
C ARG A 26 -13.12 -3.29 -9.40
N THR A 27 -11.89 -3.68 -9.73
CA THR A 27 -11.52 -5.10 -9.85
C THR A 27 -11.70 -5.83 -8.51
N ILE A 28 -11.27 -5.25 -7.40
CA ILE A 28 -11.43 -5.85 -6.06
C ILE A 28 -12.91 -6.02 -5.70
N LEU A 29 -13.75 -5.01 -5.96
CA LEU A 29 -15.19 -5.11 -5.73
C LEU A 29 -15.85 -6.17 -6.62
N GLN A 30 -15.38 -6.35 -7.85
CA GLN A 30 -15.83 -7.43 -8.75
C GLN A 30 -15.45 -8.81 -8.21
N ILE A 31 -14.23 -8.97 -7.68
CA ILE A 31 -13.80 -10.21 -7.03
C ILE A 31 -14.69 -10.51 -5.82
N MET A 32 -14.91 -9.51 -4.95
CA MET A 32 -15.77 -9.67 -3.77
C MET A 32 -17.21 -10.04 -4.14
N ALA A 33 -17.77 -9.39 -5.17
CA ALA A 33 -19.12 -9.70 -5.64
C ALA A 33 -19.21 -11.12 -6.20
N LEU A 34 -18.24 -11.55 -7.01
CA LEU A 34 -18.20 -12.89 -7.58
C LEU A 34 -18.07 -13.98 -6.51
N LEU A 35 -17.24 -13.76 -5.49
CA LEU A 35 -17.11 -14.65 -4.33
C LEU A 35 -18.44 -14.73 -3.57
N ALA A 36 -19.03 -13.57 -3.24
CA ALA A 36 -20.29 -13.52 -2.50
C ALA A 36 -21.42 -14.24 -3.25
N GLU A 37 -21.55 -14.04 -4.57
CA GLU A 37 -22.57 -14.70 -5.37
C GLU A 37 -22.33 -16.21 -5.49
N SER A 38 -21.07 -16.63 -5.69
CA SER A 38 -20.71 -18.03 -5.85
C SER A 38 -20.90 -18.82 -4.55
N CYS A 39 -20.42 -18.26 -3.43
CA CYS A 39 -20.61 -18.83 -2.11
C CYS A 39 -22.07 -18.78 -1.67
N GLY A 40 -22.77 -17.67 -1.92
CA GLY A 40 -24.19 -17.51 -1.60
C GLY A 40 -25.08 -18.55 -2.28
N ARG A 41 -24.82 -18.83 -3.57
CA ARG A 41 -25.51 -19.89 -4.31
C ARG A 41 -25.21 -21.30 -3.79
N ARG A 42 -24.01 -21.54 -3.28
CA ARG A 42 -23.54 -22.88 -2.87
C ARG A 42 -23.86 -23.22 -1.41
N TYR A 43 -23.75 -22.25 -0.53
CA TYR A 43 -23.78 -22.43 0.92
C TYR A 43 -24.87 -21.60 1.62
N GLY A 44 -25.57 -20.73 0.89
CA GLY A 44 -26.64 -19.86 1.41
C GLY A 44 -26.20 -18.40 1.59
N PRO A 45 -27.17 -17.46 1.70
CA PRO A 45 -26.91 -16.01 1.67
C PRO A 45 -26.11 -15.48 2.86
N ASP A 46 -26.14 -16.17 4.01
CA ASP A 46 -25.44 -15.77 5.23
C ASP A 46 -24.00 -16.33 5.30
N TYR A 47 -23.56 -17.05 4.28
CA TYR A 47 -22.22 -17.62 4.25
C TYR A 47 -21.14 -16.53 4.03
N SER A 48 -20.19 -16.43 4.96
CA SER A 48 -19.02 -15.57 4.81
C SER A 48 -17.92 -16.28 4.03
N ALA A 49 -17.61 -15.78 2.83
CA ALA A 49 -16.52 -16.28 2.01
C ALA A 49 -15.17 -16.18 2.74
N SER A 50 -14.36 -17.23 2.62
CA SER A 50 -13.03 -17.34 3.20
C SER A 50 -11.95 -17.48 2.11
N TRP A 51 -10.68 -17.43 2.51
CA TRP A 51 -9.55 -17.73 1.61
C TRP A 51 -9.70 -19.09 0.90
N ARG A 52 -10.25 -20.09 1.59
CA ARG A 52 -10.45 -21.43 1.00
C ARG A 52 -11.43 -21.39 -0.17
N ASP A 53 -12.47 -20.56 -0.09
CA ASP A 53 -13.45 -20.40 -1.17
C ASP A 53 -12.84 -19.69 -2.36
N TYR A 54 -12.03 -18.66 -2.11
CA TYR A 54 -11.28 -17.98 -3.16
C TYR A 54 -10.36 -18.95 -3.93
N VAL A 55 -9.60 -19.78 -3.21
CA VAL A 55 -8.74 -20.80 -3.83
C VAL A 55 -9.57 -21.87 -4.56
N ALA A 56 -10.70 -22.29 -4.01
CA ALA A 56 -11.57 -23.28 -4.64
C ALA A 56 -12.27 -22.75 -5.91
N LEU A 57 -12.44 -21.44 -6.04
CA LEU A 57 -13.06 -20.76 -7.18
C LEU A 57 -12.05 -20.37 -8.27
N GLN A 58 -10.78 -20.78 -8.16
CA GLN A 58 -9.72 -20.53 -9.15
C GLN A 58 -10.09 -21.16 -10.50
N GLY A 59 -10.81 -20.42 -11.34
CA GLY A 59 -11.24 -20.82 -12.68
C GLY A 59 -12.22 -19.82 -13.29
N GLY A 60 -12.25 -19.73 -14.63
CA GLY A 60 -13.23 -18.89 -15.34
C GLY A 60 -13.06 -17.38 -15.08
N GLU A 61 -14.13 -16.73 -14.61
CA GLU A 61 -14.20 -15.27 -14.42
C GLU A 61 -13.27 -14.77 -13.31
N LEU A 62 -13.09 -15.52 -12.21
CA LEU A 62 -12.21 -15.11 -11.11
C LEU A 62 -10.75 -14.99 -11.57
N ALA A 63 -10.28 -15.95 -12.37
CA ALA A 63 -8.93 -15.90 -12.93
C ALA A 63 -8.69 -14.68 -13.83
N GLN A 64 -9.72 -14.21 -14.55
CA GLN A 64 -9.61 -12.98 -15.36
C GLN A 64 -9.53 -11.73 -14.49
N LEU A 65 -10.23 -11.70 -13.36
CA LEU A 65 -10.15 -10.60 -12.40
C LEU A 65 -8.79 -10.59 -11.67
N ASP A 66 -8.28 -11.76 -11.29
CA ASP A 66 -6.93 -11.89 -10.71
C ASP A 66 -5.86 -11.39 -11.67
N GLU A 67 -5.93 -11.77 -12.94
CA GLU A 67 -5.01 -11.27 -13.98
C GLU A 67 -5.07 -9.73 -14.12
N ARG A 68 -6.24 -9.11 -13.90
CA ARG A 68 -6.36 -7.63 -13.89
C ARG A 68 -5.64 -7.03 -12.68
N VAL A 69 -5.72 -7.66 -11.50
CA VAL A 69 -4.96 -7.24 -10.32
C VAL A 69 -3.45 -7.31 -10.60
N PHE A 70 -2.97 -8.42 -11.16
CA PHE A 70 -1.56 -8.57 -11.53
C PHE A 70 -1.10 -7.53 -12.56
N LYS A 71 -1.90 -7.28 -13.60
CA LYS A 71 -1.61 -6.22 -14.58
C LYS A 71 -1.52 -4.85 -13.94
N PHE A 72 -2.39 -4.55 -12.97
CA PHE A 72 -2.34 -3.29 -12.25
C PHE A 72 -1.12 -3.19 -11.33
N ALA A 73 -0.76 -4.26 -10.63
CA ALA A 73 0.48 -4.31 -9.85
C ALA A 73 1.72 -4.05 -10.72
N ARG A 74 1.79 -4.69 -11.90
CA ARG A 74 2.85 -4.44 -12.88
C ARG A 74 2.83 -3.01 -13.41
N PHE A 75 1.66 -2.41 -13.57
CA PHE A 75 1.53 -1.01 -13.95
C PHE A 75 2.10 -0.08 -12.88
N ILE A 76 1.73 -0.26 -11.60
CA ILE A 76 2.33 0.51 -10.48
C ILE A 76 3.85 0.34 -10.45
N ALA A 77 4.35 -0.90 -10.57
CA ALA A 77 5.79 -1.18 -10.57
C ALA A 77 6.54 -0.49 -11.72
N ARG A 78 5.87 -0.17 -12.84
CA ARG A 78 6.46 0.64 -13.91
C ARG A 78 6.51 2.12 -13.54
N LEU A 79 5.51 2.63 -12.82
CA LEU A 79 5.49 4.02 -12.35
C LEU A 79 6.61 4.28 -11.33
N THR A 80 6.95 3.28 -10.50
CA THR A 80 8.08 3.36 -9.55
C THR A 80 9.45 3.38 -10.24
N GLY A 81 9.51 3.18 -11.56
CA GLY A 81 10.74 3.37 -12.35
C GLY A 81 11.11 4.85 -12.52
N VAL A 82 10.16 5.77 -12.28
CA VAL A 82 10.44 7.20 -12.21
C VAL A 82 10.85 7.55 -10.78
N ASP A 83 11.88 8.40 -10.64
CA ASP A 83 12.34 8.84 -9.32
C ASP A 83 11.24 9.58 -8.55
N GLY A 84 11.13 9.27 -7.25
CA GLY A 84 10.07 9.74 -6.37
C GLY A 84 9.05 8.65 -5.98
N ALA A 85 7.90 9.11 -5.46
CA ALA A 85 6.85 8.26 -4.93
C ALA A 85 5.67 8.08 -5.90
N VAL A 86 4.99 6.93 -5.77
CA VAL A 86 3.65 6.72 -6.34
C VAL A 86 2.64 6.96 -5.21
N VAL A 87 1.60 7.75 -5.48
CA VAL A 87 0.60 8.13 -4.48
C VAL A 87 -0.76 7.57 -4.86
N THR A 88 -1.37 6.88 -3.91
CA THR A 88 -2.74 6.39 -3.99
C THR A 88 -3.58 6.95 -2.85
N THR A 89 -4.89 6.98 -3.04
CA THR A 89 -5.84 7.13 -1.91
C THR A 89 -5.94 5.81 -1.12
N GLU A 90 -6.53 5.86 0.09
CA GLU A 90 -6.93 4.65 0.83
C GLU A 90 -7.88 3.75 0.02
N GLY A 91 -8.71 4.33 -0.85
CA GLY A 91 -9.59 3.60 -1.78
C GLY A 91 -8.88 2.96 -2.98
N LEU A 92 -7.55 2.89 -2.98
CA LEU A 92 -6.71 2.31 -4.04
C LEU A 92 -6.78 3.05 -5.39
N GLU A 93 -7.22 4.31 -5.37
CA GLU A 93 -7.25 5.18 -6.54
C GLU A 93 -5.87 5.80 -6.77
N LEU A 94 -5.34 5.73 -8.00
CA LEU A 94 -4.06 6.33 -8.35
C LEU A 94 -4.17 7.86 -8.49
N VAL A 95 -3.45 8.60 -7.66
CA VAL A 95 -3.42 10.07 -7.67
C VAL A 95 -2.34 10.57 -8.65
N GLY A 96 -1.14 10.02 -8.54
CA GLY A 96 0.01 10.44 -9.34
C GLY A 96 1.29 9.66 -9.02
N PHE A 97 2.37 10.00 -9.72
CA PHE A 97 3.69 9.41 -9.55
C PHE A 97 4.80 10.44 -9.77
N GLY A 98 6.03 10.09 -9.40
CA GLY A 98 7.15 11.03 -9.35
C GLY A 98 6.97 12.05 -8.22
N GLY A 99 6.38 11.62 -7.11
CA GLY A 99 6.13 12.44 -5.94
C GLY A 99 7.42 12.75 -5.18
N ILE A 100 7.67 14.03 -4.91
CA ILE A 100 8.80 14.51 -4.13
C ILE A 100 8.28 14.90 -2.76
N ILE A 101 8.77 14.23 -1.71
CA ILE A 101 8.43 14.57 -0.32
C ILE A 101 9.16 15.87 0.04
N GLN A 102 8.40 16.89 0.43
CA GLN A 102 8.88 18.25 0.69
C GLN A 102 9.02 18.51 2.20
N GLY A 103 10.03 19.29 2.59
CA GLY A 103 10.23 19.74 3.97
C GLY A 103 11.69 19.76 4.42
N THR A 104 11.91 20.23 5.65
CA THR A 104 13.25 20.32 6.26
C THR A 104 13.82 18.96 6.69
N MET A 105 13.04 17.88 6.57
CA MET A 105 13.37 16.53 7.06
C MET A 105 13.67 16.49 8.57
N GLU A 106 13.25 17.52 9.31
CA GLU A 106 13.34 17.56 10.75
C GLU A 106 12.28 16.63 11.36
N MET A 107 12.76 15.47 11.80
CA MET A 107 12.03 14.51 12.63
C MET A 107 12.94 14.02 13.76
N GLY A 108 12.38 13.28 14.73
CA GLY A 108 13.17 12.66 15.78
C GLY A 108 14.26 11.75 15.20
N THR A 109 15.32 11.50 15.99
CA THR A 109 16.47 10.67 15.57
C THR A 109 16.16 9.17 15.58
N ALA A 110 14.92 8.77 15.88
CA ALA A 110 14.56 7.37 16.04
C ALA A 110 13.13 7.06 15.57
N VAL A 111 12.95 5.82 15.14
CA VAL A 111 11.67 5.18 14.79
C VAL A 111 11.52 3.88 15.56
N ALA A 112 10.30 3.37 15.65
CA ALA A 112 10.02 2.06 16.22
C ALA A 112 9.94 1.00 15.12
N ARG A 113 10.72 -0.08 15.23
CA ARG A 113 10.57 -1.27 14.41
C ARG A 113 9.66 -2.25 15.13
N ALA A 114 8.52 -2.57 14.54
CA ALA A 114 7.59 -3.54 15.07
C ALA A 114 8.16 -4.96 14.96
N LEU A 115 7.88 -5.77 15.98
CA LEU A 115 8.24 -7.20 16.06
C LEU A 115 7.01 -8.11 15.89
N ASP A 116 5.81 -7.54 15.91
CA ASP A 116 4.52 -8.19 15.70
C ASP A 116 3.66 -7.41 14.69
N LEU A 117 2.57 -8.02 14.22
CA LEU A 117 1.70 -7.42 13.20
C LEU A 117 0.93 -6.21 13.76
N GLU A 118 0.55 -6.28 15.03
CA GLU A 118 -0.21 -5.26 15.74
C GLU A 118 0.65 -4.02 16.07
N GLY A 119 1.98 -4.16 16.02
CA GLY A 119 2.92 -3.12 16.44
C GLY A 119 2.85 -2.86 17.95
N LEU A 120 2.59 -3.88 18.77
CA LEU A 120 2.60 -3.77 20.23
C LEU A 120 4.02 -3.99 20.76
N GLN A 121 4.77 -4.92 20.17
CA GLN A 121 6.17 -5.14 20.46
C GLN A 121 7.05 -4.35 19.50
N ARG A 122 7.97 -3.54 20.05
CA ARG A 122 8.77 -2.58 19.29
C ARG A 122 10.22 -2.55 19.75
N GLU A 123 11.13 -2.37 18.81
CA GLU A 123 12.52 -2.02 19.04
C GLU A 123 12.81 -0.62 18.50
N ILE A 124 13.63 0.18 19.18
CA ILE A 124 13.98 1.51 18.69
C ILE A 124 15.14 1.43 17.71
N GLU A 125 14.94 1.97 16.50
CA GLU A 125 15.94 2.07 15.46
C GLU A 125 16.29 3.54 15.20
N ARG A 126 17.58 3.84 15.00
CA ARG A 126 18.03 5.20 14.67
C ARG A 126 17.68 5.56 13.23
N VAL A 127 17.16 6.75 12.99
CA VAL A 127 16.84 7.22 11.62
C VAL A 127 18.11 7.33 10.75
N GLU A 128 19.27 7.54 11.36
CA GLU A 128 20.54 7.63 10.64
C GLU A 128 21.04 6.29 10.07
N SER A 129 20.49 5.14 10.52
CA SER A 129 20.87 3.81 9.99
C SER A 129 20.31 3.53 8.60
N VAL A 130 19.34 4.33 8.12
CA VAL A 130 18.62 4.08 6.86
C VAL A 130 18.90 5.11 5.77
N GLY A 131 18.71 4.69 4.52
CA GLY A 131 18.87 5.53 3.34
C GLY A 131 17.84 6.67 3.23
N THR A 132 18.10 7.61 2.32
CA THR A 132 17.30 8.83 2.09
C THR A 132 15.82 8.56 1.82
N ARG A 133 15.48 7.49 1.08
CA ARG A 133 14.08 7.11 0.80
C ARG A 133 13.29 6.79 2.07
N HIS A 134 13.88 6.01 2.97
CA HIS A 134 13.27 5.68 4.26
C HIS A 134 13.08 6.94 5.10
N ARG A 135 14.12 7.77 5.24
CA ARG A 135 14.04 9.00 6.03
C ARG A 135 12.95 9.94 5.52
N SER A 136 12.80 10.05 4.20
CA SER A 136 11.77 10.90 3.58
C SER A 136 10.38 10.37 3.91
N LEU A 137 10.19 9.05 3.82
CA LEU A 137 8.93 8.42 4.16
C LEU A 137 8.59 8.51 5.65
N TYR A 138 9.58 8.32 6.54
CA TYR A 138 9.40 8.46 7.98
C TYR A 138 8.99 9.89 8.34
N TYR A 139 9.64 10.88 7.73
CA TYR A 139 9.25 12.28 7.89
C TYR A 139 7.79 12.51 7.45
N LEU A 140 7.41 11.99 6.28
CA LEU A 140 6.04 12.11 5.77
C LEU A 140 5.02 11.49 6.74
N CYS A 141 5.23 10.25 7.17
CA CYS A 141 4.34 9.58 8.13
C CYS A 141 4.32 10.29 9.49
N ASN A 142 5.42 10.92 9.92
CA ASN A 142 5.44 11.72 11.13
C ASN A 142 4.62 13.01 11.01
N LYS A 143 4.55 13.62 9.82
CA LYS A 143 3.78 14.84 9.57
C LYS A 143 2.32 14.56 9.24
N LEU A 144 2.04 13.41 8.65
CA LEU A 144 0.72 12.97 8.23
C LEU A 144 0.43 11.58 8.83
N PRO A 145 -0.09 11.53 10.07
CA PRO A 145 -0.30 10.27 10.78
C PRO A 145 -1.25 9.27 10.09
N GLU A 146 -2.06 9.73 9.16
CA GLU A 146 -2.97 8.91 8.34
C GLU A 146 -2.29 8.23 7.14
N VAL A 147 -1.05 8.60 6.82
CA VAL A 147 -0.34 8.06 5.65
C VAL A 147 0.30 6.72 5.97
N LEU A 148 -0.16 5.69 5.24
CA LEU A 148 0.57 4.42 5.12
C LEU A 148 1.63 4.53 4.03
N GLY A 149 2.88 4.43 4.43
CA GLY A 149 4.04 4.39 3.56
C GLY A 149 4.49 2.96 3.23
N ILE A 150 4.89 2.75 1.97
CA ILE A 150 5.61 1.54 1.55
C ILE A 150 6.92 1.99 0.94
N VAL A 151 8.04 1.49 1.48
CA VAL A 151 9.37 1.73 0.92
C VAL A 151 10.00 0.39 0.55
N VAL A 152 10.47 0.29 -0.70
CA VAL A 152 11.23 -0.85 -1.20
C VAL A 152 12.66 -0.39 -1.41
N SER A 153 13.60 -1.06 -0.76
CA SER A 153 15.01 -0.73 -0.84
C SER A 153 15.80 -1.79 -1.61
N GLN A 154 16.87 -1.36 -2.29
CA GLN A 154 17.69 -2.23 -3.16
C GLN A 154 18.45 -3.30 -2.38
N ASP A 155 18.63 -3.11 -1.08
CA ASP A 155 19.19 -4.04 -0.09
C ASP A 155 18.15 -5.03 0.48
N ALA A 156 17.05 -5.21 -0.24
CA ALA A 156 16.12 -6.35 -0.17
C ALA A 156 15.06 -6.37 0.95
N LYS A 157 14.84 -5.26 1.66
CA LYS A 157 13.70 -5.16 2.60
C LYS A 157 12.63 -4.20 2.07
N THR A 158 11.42 -4.73 1.94
CA THR A 158 10.21 -3.91 1.81
C THR A 158 9.73 -3.58 3.22
N ARG A 159 9.41 -2.32 3.48
CA ARG A 159 8.99 -1.87 4.79
C ARG A 159 7.70 -1.08 4.69
N LEU A 160 6.73 -1.47 5.52
CA LEU A 160 5.55 -0.67 5.78
C LEU A 160 5.89 0.35 6.86
N VAL A 161 5.38 1.56 6.74
CA VAL A 161 5.64 2.67 7.65
C VAL A 161 4.32 3.35 7.94
N ASN A 162 4.01 3.55 9.22
CA ASN A 162 2.87 4.34 9.63
C ASN A 162 3.17 5.02 10.97
N TRP A 163 2.44 6.08 11.29
CA TRP A 163 2.47 6.65 12.63
C TRP A 163 1.54 5.86 13.55
N GLN A 164 2.03 5.44 14.72
CA GLN A 164 1.24 4.67 15.68
C GLN A 164 1.59 5.03 17.12
N GLY A 165 0.66 5.71 17.79
CA GLY A 165 0.75 5.97 19.23
C GLY A 165 1.95 6.86 19.60
N GLY A 166 2.15 7.95 18.87
CA GLY A 166 3.18 8.95 19.20
C GLY A 166 4.52 8.78 18.48
N VAL A 167 4.71 7.70 17.71
CA VAL A 167 5.97 7.39 17.05
C VAL A 167 5.73 6.82 15.66
N VAL A 168 6.64 7.10 14.72
CA VAL A 168 6.69 6.40 13.44
C VAL A 168 7.10 4.95 13.69
N THR A 169 6.24 4.02 13.31
CA THR A 169 6.46 2.59 13.42
C THR A 169 6.67 1.98 12.04
N CYS A 170 7.57 1.01 11.94
CA CYS A 170 7.85 0.31 10.70
C CYS A 170 7.80 -1.22 10.86
N TRP A 171 7.32 -1.90 9.81
CA TRP A 171 7.22 -3.35 9.74
C TRP A 171 8.04 -3.86 8.56
N ASP A 172 8.97 -4.76 8.81
CA ASP A 172 9.68 -5.47 7.74
C ASP A 172 8.70 -6.46 7.10
N VAL A 173 8.36 -6.23 5.83
CA VAL A 173 7.54 -7.14 5.04
C VAL A 173 8.46 -8.26 4.57
N ILE A 174 8.36 -9.41 5.21
CA ILE A 174 9.01 -10.62 4.74
C ILE A 174 8.30 -11.02 3.44
N PRO A 175 9.01 -11.27 2.34
CA PRO A 175 8.40 -11.80 1.14
C PRO A 175 7.65 -13.08 1.52
N ILE A 176 6.34 -13.10 1.27
CA ILE A 176 5.55 -14.31 1.40
C ILE A 176 5.97 -15.18 0.22
N ASP A 177 6.85 -16.15 0.48
CA ASP A 177 7.11 -17.22 -0.47
C ASP A 177 5.79 -18.01 -0.60
N PHE A 178 5.12 -17.82 -1.73
CA PHE A 178 3.99 -18.65 -2.12
C PHE A 178 4.54 -20.03 -2.49
N VAL A 179 4.61 -20.94 -1.52
CA VAL A 179 4.88 -22.37 -1.71
C VAL A 179 3.60 -23.08 -2.13
#